data_AF-Q94N81-F1
#
_entry.id   AF-Q94N81-F1
#
_cell.length_a   1.000
_cell.length_b   1.000
_cell.length_c   1.000
_cell.angle_alpha   90.00
_cell.angle_beta   90.00
_cell.angle_gamma   90.00
#
_symmetry.space_group_name_H-M   'P 1'
#
loop_
_entity.id
_entity.type
_entity.pdbx_description
1 polymer ?
#
loop_
_entity_poly.entity_id
_entity_poly.type
_entity_poly.pdbx_seq_one_letter_code
_entity_poly.pdbx_strand_id
1 'polypeptide(L)'
;FLSEACDLVFAAASQGKQFLIVGTKKRVADLVVRAAIKARCHYVNKKWIGGMLTNWSITEKRLHKFRDVRMEQKMGRLKSIPKRDVAKLKIKLYHFQTYLGGIQYMMGLPDIVIILDQ
;
A
#
# COMPACT_ATOMS: atom_id res chain seq x y z
N PHE A 1 21.81 -18.94 -0.98
CA PHE A 1 20.88 -17.95 -1.53
C PHE A 1 19.51 -17.90 -0.83
N LEU A 2 18.61 -18.88 -1.00
CA LEU A 2 17.28 -18.78 -0.37
C LEU A 2 17.34 -18.86 1.16
N SER A 3 18.13 -19.79 1.71
CA SER A 3 18.33 -19.90 3.17
C SER A 3 18.85 -18.58 3.76
N GLU A 4 19.91 -18.03 3.19
CA GLU A 4 20.51 -16.76 3.66
C GLU A 4 19.52 -15.59 3.58
N ALA A 5 18.70 -15.52 2.53
CA ALA A 5 17.65 -14.51 2.43
C ALA A 5 16.57 -14.69 3.52
N CYS A 6 16.18 -15.93 3.82
CA CYS A 6 15.27 -16.23 4.92
C CYS A 6 15.88 -15.84 6.28
N ASP A 7 17.16 -16.13 6.50
CA ASP A 7 17.88 -15.78 7.73
C ASP A 7 17.95 -14.25 7.93
N LEU A 8 18.21 -13.50 6.85
CA LEU A 8 18.21 -12.04 6.87
C LEU A 8 16.83 -11.48 7.17
N VAL A 9 15.79 -11.97 6.49
CA VAL A 9 14.40 -11.55 6.72
C VAL A 9 13.97 -11.86 8.16
N PHE A 10 14.37 -13.02 8.69
CA PHE A 10 14.10 -13.41 10.07
C PHE A 10 14.77 -12.47 11.07
N ALA A 11 16.06 -12.17 10.87
CA ALA A 11 16.82 -11.24 11.71
C ALA A 11 16.26 -9.80 11.64
N ALA A 12 15.79 -9.36 10.47
CA ALA A 12 15.15 -8.06 10.33
C ALA A 12 13.77 -8.02 11.00
N ALA A 13 13.01 -9.11 10.91
CA ALA A 13 11.69 -9.22 11.54
C ALA A 13 11.81 -9.22 13.08
N SER A 14 12.82 -9.88 13.64
CA SER A 14 13.08 -9.85 15.09
C SER A 14 13.48 -8.46 15.60
N GLN A 15 14.02 -7.60 14.73
CA GLN A 15 14.32 -6.19 15.02
C GLN A 15 13.11 -5.25 14.82
N GLY A 16 11.94 -5.75 14.41
CA GLY A 16 10.75 -4.94 14.19
C GLY A 16 10.79 -4.05 12.94
N LYS A 17 11.64 -4.40 11.97
CA LYS A 17 11.77 -3.66 10.70
C LYS A 17 10.50 -3.72 9.85
N GLN A 18 10.34 -2.74 8.98
CA GLN A 18 9.18 -2.62 8.10
C GLN A 18 9.44 -3.29 6.75
N PHE A 19 8.48 -4.09 6.30
CA PHE A 19 8.58 -4.87 5.08
C PHE A 19 7.56 -4.41 4.04
N LEU A 20 8.00 -4.36 2.78
CA LEU A 20 7.16 -4.10 1.62
C LEU A 20 7.25 -5.24 0.62
N ILE A 21 6.13 -5.92 0.37
CA ILE A 21 6.04 -7.02 -0.61
C ILE A 21 5.45 -6.50 -1.93
N VAL A 22 6.15 -6.73 -3.03
CA VAL A 22 5.81 -6.17 -4.34
C VAL A 22 5.61 -7.30 -5.33
N GLY A 23 4.47 -7.30 -6.03
CA GLY A 23 4.26 -8.19 -7.16
C GLY A 23 3.02 -7.79 -7.92
N THR A 24 3.21 -7.23 -9.12
CA THR A 24 2.14 -6.62 -9.92
C THR A 24 1.58 -7.55 -10.99
N LYS A 25 2.25 -8.66 -11.31
CA LYS A 25 1.75 -9.61 -12.33
C LYS A 25 0.51 -10.33 -11.81
N LYS A 26 -0.47 -10.57 -12.70
CA LYS A 26 -1.78 -11.13 -12.34
C LYS A 26 -1.70 -12.45 -11.57
N ARG A 27 -0.72 -13.30 -11.89
CA ARG A 27 -0.52 -14.61 -11.24
C ARG A 27 -0.04 -14.50 -9.79
N VAL A 28 0.70 -13.44 -9.46
CA VAL A 28 1.31 -13.24 -8.12
C VAL A 28 0.57 -12.22 -7.27
N ALA A 29 -0.21 -11.32 -7.89
CA ALA A 29 -0.87 -10.22 -7.20
C ALA A 29 -1.72 -10.68 -5.99
N ASP A 30 -2.50 -11.74 -6.15
CA ASP A 30 -3.35 -12.25 -5.07
C ASP A 30 -2.55 -12.99 -4.00
N LEU A 31 -1.44 -13.65 -4.38
CA LEU A 31 -0.54 -14.31 -3.44
C LEU A 31 0.18 -13.28 -2.57
N VAL A 32 0.66 -12.19 -3.18
CA VAL A 32 1.33 -11.08 -2.49
C VAL A 32 0.41 -10.46 -1.44
N VAL A 33 -0.85 -10.20 -1.79
CA VAL A 33 -1.84 -9.65 -0.85
C VAL A 33 -2.04 -10.59 0.33
N ARG A 34 -2.29 -11.88 0.07
CA ARG A 34 -2.52 -12.87 1.14
C ARG A 34 -1.30 -13.02 2.04
N ALA A 35 -0.11 -13.13 1.47
CA ALA A 35 1.14 -13.26 2.22
C ALA A 35 1.40 -12.03 3.09
N ALA A 36 1.28 -10.83 2.53
CA ALA A 36 1.50 -9.59 3.27
C ALA A 36 0.48 -9.40 4.40
N ILE A 37 -0.80 -9.69 4.16
CA ILE A 37 -1.83 -9.61 5.21
C ILE A 37 -1.54 -10.62 6.34
N LYS A 38 -1.19 -11.86 5.99
CA LYS A 38 -0.84 -12.89 6.98
C LYS A 38 0.39 -12.50 7.81
N ALA A 39 1.39 -11.90 7.17
CA ALA A 39 2.61 -11.42 7.80
C ALA A 39 2.49 -10.01 8.41
N ARG A 40 1.32 -9.36 8.34
CA ARG A 40 1.10 -7.97 8.76
C ARG A 40 2.08 -6.96 8.14
N CYS A 41 2.51 -7.21 6.92
CA CYS A 41 3.42 -6.38 6.15
C CYS A 41 2.67 -5.51 5.12
N HIS A 42 3.36 -4.52 4.55
CA HIS A 42 2.82 -3.69 3.49
C HIS A 42 2.96 -4.37 2.13
N TYR A 43 2.13 -3.99 1.16
CA TYR A 43 2.19 -4.57 -0.17
C TYR A 43 1.83 -3.63 -1.33
N VAL A 44 2.31 -3.97 -2.52
CA VAL A 44 1.92 -3.39 -3.81
C VAL A 44 1.61 -4.52 -4.79
N ASN A 45 0.33 -4.67 -5.17
CA ASN A 45 -0.14 -5.76 -6.02
C ASN A 45 -0.69 -5.34 -7.39
N LYS A 46 -0.82 -4.03 -7.66
CA LYS A 46 -1.42 -3.51 -8.90
C LYS A 46 -0.42 -2.75 -9.75
N LYS A 47 0.05 -1.61 -9.27
CA LYS A 47 1.01 -0.77 -9.99
C LYS A 47 1.98 -0.14 -9.00
N TRP A 48 3.26 -0.33 -9.28
CA TRP A 48 4.32 0.44 -8.63
C TRP A 48 4.35 1.83 -9.24
N ILE A 49 4.05 2.85 -8.43
CA ILE A 49 4.12 4.24 -8.88
C ILE A 49 5.59 4.66 -8.77
N GLY A 50 6.19 5.03 -9.90
CA GLY A 50 7.56 5.57 -9.91
C GLY A 50 7.67 6.74 -8.93
N GLY A 51 8.76 6.76 -8.15
CA GLY A 51 8.94 7.73 -7.08
C GLY A 51 8.35 7.34 -5.73
N MET A 52 7.71 6.17 -5.59
CA MET A 52 7.09 5.75 -4.32
C MET A 52 8.06 5.76 -3.13
N LEU A 53 9.27 5.23 -3.33
CA LEU A 53 10.30 5.17 -2.30
C LEU A 53 11.29 6.33 -2.40
N THR A 54 11.64 6.76 -3.61
CA THR A 54 12.65 7.82 -3.81
C THR A 54 12.10 9.22 -3.53
N ASN A 55 10.78 9.41 -3.59
CA ASN A 55 10.11 10.67 -3.25
C ASN A 55 9.01 10.44 -2.20
N TRP A 56 9.45 10.00 -1.02
CA TRP A 56 8.55 9.64 0.09
C TRP A 56 7.62 10.78 0.51
N SER A 57 8.09 12.03 0.53
CA SER A 57 7.28 13.17 0.96
C SER A 57 6.03 13.37 0.08
N ILE A 58 6.12 13.07 -1.23
CA ILE A 58 4.95 13.09 -2.13
C ILE A 58 4.05 11.89 -1.87
N THR A 59 4.63 10.70 -1.67
CA THR A 59 3.87 9.48 -1.34
C THR A 59 3.08 9.67 -0.05
N GLU A 60 3.72 10.18 1.01
CA GLU A 60 3.10 10.48 2.29
C GLU A 60 1.93 11.45 2.16
N LYS A 61 2.11 12.57 1.42
CA LYS A 61 1.02 13.51 1.14
C LYS A 61 -0.18 12.83 0.45
N ARG A 62 0.08 11.90 -0.48
CA ARG A 62 -0.97 11.13 -1.15
C ARG A 62 -1.66 10.15 -0.19
N LEU A 63 -0.91 9.52 0.72
CA LEU A 63 -1.45 8.63 1.75
C LEU A 63 -2.32 9.39 2.75
N HIS A 64 -1.88 10.58 3.19
CA HIS A 64 -2.67 11.45 4.07
C HIS A 64 -4.00 11.82 3.41
N LYS A 65 -3.95 12.30 2.16
CA LYS A 65 -5.15 12.62 1.37
C LYS A 65 -6.07 11.42 1.19
N PHE A 66 -5.53 10.22 1.03
CA PHE A 66 -6.34 9.00 0.98
C PHE A 66 -7.06 8.74 2.31
N ARG A 67 -6.37 8.89 3.44
CA ARG A 67 -6.96 8.75 4.79
C ARG A 67 -8.08 9.78 5.01
N ASP A 68 -7.86 11.03 4.64
CA ASP A 68 -8.85 12.11 4.78
C ASP A 68 -10.13 11.80 4.01
N VAL A 69 -10.01 11.49 2.72
CA VAL A 69 -11.17 11.17 1.87
C VAL A 69 -11.92 9.93 2.40
N ARG A 70 -11.20 8.94 2.94
CA ARG A 70 -11.81 7.76 3.56
C ARG A 70 -12.55 8.10 4.85
N MET A 71 -12.04 9.04 5.66
CA MET A 71 -12.72 9.53 6.86
C MET A 71 -13.97 10.33 6.51
N GLU A 72 -13.91 11.25 5.54
CA GLU A 72 -15.06 12.04 5.09
C GLU A 72 -16.19 11.15 4.56
N GLN A 73 -15.85 10.07 3.85
CA GLN A 73 -16.83 9.07 3.43
C GLN A 73 -17.51 8.40 4.64
N LYS A 74 -16.74 7.98 5.65
CA LYS A 74 -17.27 7.32 6.85
C LYS A 74 -18.15 8.25 7.68
N MET A 75 -17.80 9.52 7.77
CA MET A 75 -18.56 10.55 8.50
C MET A 75 -19.86 10.96 7.78
N GLY A 76 -20.17 10.40 6.61
CA GLY A 76 -21.43 10.66 5.90
C GLY A 76 -21.48 12.02 5.20
N ARG A 77 -20.35 12.74 5.10
CA ARG A 77 -20.23 14.06 4.45
C ARG A 77 -20.67 14.03 2.98
N LEU A 78 -20.62 12.86 2.36
CA LEU A 78 -21.14 12.57 1.02
C LEU A 78 -22.63 12.89 0.82
N LYS A 79 -23.43 12.94 1.90
CA LYS A 79 -24.87 13.25 1.82
C LYS A 79 -25.13 14.74 1.58
N SER A 80 -24.15 15.61 1.88
CA SER A 80 -24.29 17.07 1.80
C SER A 80 -23.81 17.67 0.48
N ILE A 81 -23.30 16.85 -0.45
CA ILE A 81 -22.72 17.31 -1.72
C ILE A 81 -23.49 16.79 -2.93
N PRO A 82 -23.43 17.48 -4.09
CA PRO A 82 -24.13 17.07 -5.30
C PRO A 82 -23.76 15.65 -5.77
N LYS A 83 -24.72 14.91 -6.33
CA LYS A 83 -24.51 13.53 -6.84
C LYS A 83 -23.33 13.41 -7.81
N ARG A 84 -23.09 14.44 -8.63
CA ARG A 84 -21.96 14.50 -9.57
C ARG A 84 -20.61 14.47 -8.84
N ASP A 85 -20.48 15.20 -7.74
CA ASP A 85 -19.23 15.29 -6.99
C ASP A 85 -19.03 14.08 -6.10
N VAL A 86 -20.12 13.47 -5.59
CA VAL A 86 -20.09 12.14 -4.97
C VAL A 86 -19.49 11.10 -5.92
N ALA A 87 -19.91 11.09 -7.19
CA ALA A 87 -19.40 10.14 -8.18
C ALA A 87 -17.89 10.31 -8.42
N LYS A 88 -17.42 11.56 -8.58
CA LYS A 88 -15.98 11.86 -8.72
C LYS A 88 -15.18 11.40 -7.50
N LEU A 89 -15.71 11.63 -6.29
CA LEU A 89 -15.04 11.22 -5.06
C LEU A 89 -14.94 9.70 -4.94
N LYS A 90 -16.01 8.96 -5.30
CA LYS A 90 -16.01 7.49 -5.33
C LYS A 90 -14.96 6.93 -6.30
N ILE A 91 -14.86 7.48 -7.51
CA ILE A 91 -13.85 7.08 -8.50
C ILE A 91 -12.45 7.31 -7.94
N LYS A 92 -12.20 8.49 -7.37
CA LYS A 92 -10.91 8.83 -6.78
C LYS A 92 -10.54 7.91 -5.62
N LEU A 93 -11.49 7.63 -4.74
CA LEU A 93 -11.29 6.71 -3.62
C LEU A 93 -10.99 5.30 -4.12
N TYR A 94 -11.71 4.81 -5.13
CA TYR A 94 -11.45 3.52 -5.74
C TYR A 94 -10.02 3.42 -6.28
N HIS A 95 -9.54 4.45 -6.97
CA HIS A 95 -8.15 4.51 -7.43
C HIS A 95 -7.16 4.49 -6.26
N PHE A 96 -7.37 5.31 -5.23
CA PHE A 96 -6.49 5.30 -4.07
C PHE A 96 -6.49 3.95 -3.36
N GLN A 97 -7.64 3.31 -3.17
CA GLN A 97 -7.72 2.01 -2.52
C GLN A 97 -7.04 0.92 -3.35
N THR A 98 -7.15 1.00 -4.68
CA THR A 98 -6.51 0.06 -5.61
C THR A 98 -4.99 0.16 -5.58
N TYR A 99 -4.42 1.36 -5.50
CA TYR A 99 -2.97 1.57 -5.63
C TYR A 99 -2.22 1.81 -4.32
N LEU A 100 -2.88 2.45 -3.34
CA LEU A 100 -2.29 2.84 -2.05
C LEU A 100 -2.82 2.01 -0.89
N GLY A 101 -3.84 1.17 -1.09
CA GLY A 101 -4.47 0.40 -0.02
C GLY A 101 -3.51 -0.49 0.76
N GLY A 102 -2.56 -1.14 0.07
CA GLY A 102 -1.57 -2.01 0.70
C GLY A 102 -0.44 -1.30 1.45
N ILE A 103 -0.27 0.01 1.21
CA ILE A 103 0.73 0.85 1.88
C ILE A 103 0.10 1.94 2.76
N GLN A 104 -1.22 1.90 2.96
CA GLN A 104 -1.97 2.95 3.64
C GLN A 104 -1.54 3.18 5.09
N TYR A 105 -0.92 2.19 5.72
CA TYR A 105 -0.46 2.20 7.10
C TYR A 105 1.04 2.43 7.24
N MET A 106 1.77 2.59 6.13
CA MET A 106 3.19 2.95 6.19
C MET A 106 3.33 4.34 6.82
N MET A 107 4.24 4.45 7.79
CA MET A 107 4.63 5.71 8.42
C MET A 107 5.99 6.21 7.94
N GLY A 108 6.75 5.36 7.26
CA GLY A 108 8.07 5.68 6.72
C GLY A 108 8.44 4.76 5.57
N LEU A 109 9.68 4.86 5.13
CA LEU A 109 10.25 3.97 4.14
C LEU A 109 10.38 2.54 4.71
N PRO A 110 10.17 1.51 3.88
CA PRO A 110 10.40 0.14 4.29
C PRO A 110 11.91 -0.13 4.38
N ASP A 111 12.32 -0.93 5.36
CA ASP A 111 13.71 -1.37 5.50
C ASP A 111 14.06 -2.47 4.49
N ILE A 112 13.07 -3.33 4.19
CA ILE A 112 13.23 -4.46 3.27
C ILE A 112 12.10 -4.45 2.25
N VAL A 113 12.49 -4.60 0.98
CA VAL A 113 11.55 -4.77 -0.13
C VAL A 113 11.73 -6.18 -0.70
N ILE A 114 10.65 -6.95 -0.71
CA ILE A 114 10.60 -8.28 -1.32
C ILE A 114 9.87 -8.15 -2.65
N ILE A 115 10.59 -8.36 -3.75
CA ILE A 115 10.05 -8.24 -5.10
C ILE A 115 9.82 -9.64 -5.66
N LEU A 116 8.58 -9.92 -6.07
CA LEU A 116 8.26 -11.12 -6.82
C LEU A 116 8.20 -10.77 -8.30
N ASP A 117 8.85 -11.64 -9.08
CA ASP A 117 8.78 -11.68 -10.54
C ASP A 117 9.59 -10.59 -11.25
N GLN A 118 10.91 -10.71 -11.13
CA GLN A 118 11.92 -9.95 -11.89
C GLN A 118 12.22 -10.66 -13.22
#